data_AF-A0AAW4L2X6-F1
#
_entry.id   AF-A0AAW4L2X6-F1
#
_cell.length_a   1.000
_cell.length_b   1.000
_cell.length_c   1.000
_cell.angle_alpha   90.00
_cell.angle_beta   90.00
_cell.angle_gamma   90.00
#
_symmetry.space_group_name_H-M   'P 1'
#
loop_
_entity.id
_entity.type
_entity.pdbx_description
1 polymer ?
#
loop_
_entity_poly.entity_id
_entity_poly.type
_entity_poly.pdbx_seq_one_letter_code
_entity_poly.pdbx_strand_id
1 'polypeptide(L)'
;MDEQTERELNDYLSLLFWTETASVAEIQGAMLVASGVTKEDLKMAIRCMMDSDRPALANDFPELLANRVTLSGLRSQHIELAEAMDVLEDSLKRREHDLSYPLKGYGLALGCVRKLQNFGIISAAQRELLLSELVRIKRGDVRDN
;
A
#
# COMPACT_ATOMS: atom_id res chain seq x y z
N MET A 1 -35.89 3.46 -9.36
CA MET A 1 -34.97 2.40 -8.93
C MET A 1 -35.85 1.24 -8.49
N ASP A 2 -35.62 0.04 -8.97
CA ASP A 2 -36.44 -1.12 -8.59
C ASP A 2 -36.00 -1.68 -7.23
N GLU A 3 -36.89 -2.44 -6.59
CA GLU A 3 -36.68 -3.02 -5.26
C GLU A 3 -35.47 -3.96 -5.19
N GLN A 4 -35.11 -4.58 -6.32
CA GLN A 4 -33.96 -5.48 -6.41
C GLN A 4 -32.64 -4.71 -6.33
N THR A 5 -32.52 -3.64 -7.12
CA THR A 5 -31.36 -2.74 -7.09
C THR A 5 -31.19 -2.13 -5.71
N GLU A 6 -32.29 -1.73 -5.08
CA GLU A 6 -32.27 -1.11 -3.75
C GLU A 6 -31.83 -2.12 -2.67
N ARG A 7 -32.21 -3.39 -2.81
CA ARG A 7 -31.73 -4.48 -1.94
C ARG A 7 -30.24 -4.75 -2.13
N GLU A 8 -29.78 -4.87 -3.36
CA GLU A 8 -28.36 -5.10 -3.67
C GLU A 8 -27.47 -3.98 -3.13
N LEU A 9 -27.91 -2.72 -3.25
CA LEU A 9 -27.20 -1.58 -2.66
C LEU A 9 -27.16 -1.62 -1.13
N ASN A 10 -28.24 -2.03 -0.47
CA ASN A 10 -28.27 -2.18 0.99
C ASN A 10 -27.37 -3.32 1.48
N ASP A 11 -27.33 -4.43 0.75
CA ASP A 11 -26.43 -5.56 1.05
C ASP A 11 -24.96 -5.12 0.89
N TYR A 12 -24.64 -4.39 -0.19
CA TYR A 12 -23.31 -3.84 -0.41
C TYR A 12 -22.92 -2.80 0.64
N LEU A 13 -23.84 -1.94 1.07
CA LEU A 13 -23.60 -0.97 2.13
C LEU A 13 -23.30 -1.67 3.47
N SER A 14 -24.01 -2.75 3.78
CA SER A 14 -23.74 -3.57 4.97
C SER A 14 -22.35 -4.20 4.91
N LEU A 15 -21.93 -4.66 3.73
CA LEU A 15 -20.58 -5.16 3.49
C LEU A 15 -19.51 -4.08 3.68
N LEU A 16 -19.76 -2.84 3.24
CA LEU A 16 -18.84 -1.72 3.46
C LEU A 16 -18.67 -1.43 4.96
N PHE A 17 -19.76 -1.32 5.72
CA PHE A 17 -19.68 -1.10 7.18
C PHE A 17 -18.96 -2.21 7.91
N TRP A 18 -19.19 -3.47 7.49
CA TRP A 18 -18.44 -4.59 8.03
C TRP A 18 -16.95 -4.49 7.67
N THR A 19 -16.63 -4.20 6.41
CA THR A 19 -15.24 -4.09 5.94
C THR A 19 -14.51 -2.90 6.57
N GLU A 20 -15.22 -1.85 7.01
CA GLU A 20 -14.64 -0.73 7.75
C GLU A 20 -14.10 -1.16 9.13
N THR A 21 -14.79 -2.10 9.79
CA THR A 21 -14.51 -2.45 11.20
C THR A 21 -13.87 -3.82 11.40
N ALA A 22 -14.04 -4.74 10.44
CA ALA A 22 -13.51 -6.09 10.50
C ALA A 22 -11.98 -6.12 10.59
N SER A 23 -11.45 -7.06 11.36
CA SER A 23 -10.01 -7.33 11.37
C SER A 23 -9.53 -7.84 10.01
N VAL A 24 -8.24 -7.67 9.72
CA VAL A 24 -7.63 -8.21 8.48
C VAL A 24 -7.83 -9.73 8.39
N ALA A 25 -7.73 -10.44 9.51
CA ALA A 25 -7.93 -11.90 9.55
C ALA A 25 -9.36 -12.31 9.18
N GLU A 26 -10.36 -11.55 9.63
CA GLU A 26 -11.76 -11.78 9.24
C GLU A 26 -11.98 -11.51 7.74
N ILE A 27 -11.39 -10.44 7.20
CA ILE A 27 -11.45 -10.12 5.77
C ILE A 27 -10.79 -11.23 4.94
N GLN A 28 -9.61 -11.71 5.35
CA GLN A 28 -8.92 -12.83 4.71
C GLN A 28 -9.77 -14.11 4.77
N GLY A 29 -10.35 -14.41 5.92
CA GLY A 29 -11.27 -15.54 6.09
C GLY A 29 -12.47 -15.47 5.16
N ALA A 30 -13.11 -14.30 5.07
CA ALA A 30 -14.23 -14.06 4.16
C ALA A 30 -13.81 -14.22 2.69
N MET A 31 -12.64 -13.69 2.30
CA MET A 31 -12.10 -13.81 0.94
C MET A 31 -11.82 -15.26 0.52
N LEU A 32 -11.49 -16.14 1.48
CA LEU A 32 -11.26 -17.56 1.24
C LEU A 32 -12.55 -18.33 0.94
N VAL A 33 -13.65 -17.98 1.62
CA VAL A 33 -14.93 -18.70 1.50
C VAL A 33 -15.89 -18.08 0.48
N ALA A 34 -15.78 -16.77 0.23
CA ALA A 34 -16.64 -16.06 -0.71
C ALA A 34 -16.45 -16.56 -2.15
N SER A 35 -17.54 -16.61 -2.92
CA SER A 35 -17.55 -17.00 -4.32
C SER A 35 -18.52 -16.17 -5.15
N GLY A 36 -18.38 -16.20 -6.47
CA GLY A 36 -19.23 -15.46 -7.40
C GLY A 36 -19.29 -13.96 -7.11
N VAL A 37 -20.49 -13.39 -7.20
CA VAL A 37 -20.76 -11.96 -7.01
C VAL A 37 -20.31 -11.47 -5.63
N THR A 38 -20.59 -12.23 -4.57
CA THR A 38 -20.18 -11.88 -3.20
C THR A 38 -18.67 -11.69 -3.07
N LYS A 39 -17.86 -12.48 -3.81
CA LYS A 39 -16.40 -12.31 -3.79
C LYS A 39 -15.98 -11.03 -4.50
N GLU A 40 -16.64 -10.66 -5.59
CA GLU A 40 -16.34 -9.43 -6.32
C GLU A 40 -16.78 -8.19 -5.53
N ASP A 41 -17.93 -8.25 -4.86
CA ASP A 41 -18.38 -7.19 -3.94
C ASP A 41 -17.41 -7.02 -2.78
N LEU A 42 -16.92 -8.12 -2.19
CA LEU A 42 -15.91 -8.05 -1.13
C LEU A 42 -14.59 -7.43 -1.62
N LYS A 43 -14.12 -7.81 -2.82
CA LYS A 43 -12.94 -7.17 -3.42
C LYS A 43 -13.18 -5.67 -3.66
N MET A 44 -14.37 -5.29 -4.10
CA MET A 44 -14.73 -3.89 -4.33
C MET A 44 -14.76 -3.12 -3.01
N ALA A 45 -15.39 -3.68 -1.97
CA ALA A 45 -15.43 -3.08 -0.64
C ALA A 45 -14.01 -2.87 -0.08
N ILE A 46 -13.13 -3.87 -0.21
CA ILE A 46 -11.73 -3.75 0.21
C ILE A 46 -11.01 -2.64 -0.57
N ARG A 47 -11.20 -2.54 -1.90
CA ARG A 47 -10.62 -1.45 -2.71
C ARG A 47 -11.11 -0.08 -2.26
N CYS A 48 -12.41 0.07 -2.02
CA CYS A 48 -12.98 1.31 -1.48
C CYS A 48 -12.30 1.67 -0.15
N MET A 49 -12.19 0.72 0.78
CA MET A 49 -11.53 0.95 2.07
C MET A 49 -10.03 1.29 1.92
N MET A 50 -9.31 0.69 0.96
CA MET A 50 -7.92 1.04 0.67
C MET A 50 -7.75 2.49 0.22
N ASP A 51 -8.68 2.98 -0.61
CA ASP A 51 -8.61 4.34 -1.13
C ASP A 51 -9.14 5.40 -0.15
N SER A 52 -9.91 4.99 0.87
CA SER A 52 -10.44 5.86 1.93
C SER A 52 -9.85 5.58 3.31
N ASP A 53 -10.54 4.78 4.13
CA ASP A 53 -10.44 4.78 5.59
C ASP A 53 -9.39 3.79 6.11
N ARG A 54 -9.00 2.82 5.27
CA ARG A 54 -8.08 1.74 5.62
C ARG A 54 -7.01 1.51 4.55
N PRO A 55 -6.18 2.51 4.21
CA PRO A 55 -5.13 2.35 3.21
C PRO A 55 -4.10 1.26 3.54
N ALA A 56 -3.93 0.93 4.82
CA ALA A 56 -3.04 -0.15 5.26
C ALA A 56 -3.45 -1.54 4.75
N LEU A 57 -4.73 -1.75 4.36
CA LEU A 57 -5.19 -3.00 3.74
C LEU A 57 -4.42 -3.34 2.46
N ALA A 58 -3.81 -2.34 1.82
CA ALA A 58 -2.94 -2.54 0.67
C ALA A 58 -1.78 -3.51 0.96
N ASN A 59 -1.27 -3.53 2.20
CA ASN A 59 -0.18 -4.44 2.58
C ASN A 59 -0.63 -5.90 2.61
N ASP A 60 -1.90 -6.16 2.94
CA ASP A 60 -2.46 -7.50 3.10
C ASP A 60 -3.12 -8.03 1.83
N PHE A 61 -3.65 -7.13 0.99
CA PHE A 61 -4.30 -7.47 -0.28
C PHE A 61 -3.72 -6.65 -1.45
N PRO A 62 -2.40 -6.68 -1.69
CA PRO A 62 -1.75 -5.84 -2.70
C PRO A 62 -2.23 -6.14 -4.12
N GLU A 63 -2.81 -7.32 -4.38
CA GLU A 63 -3.37 -7.74 -5.68
C GLU A 63 -4.65 -7.01 -6.06
N LEU A 64 -5.31 -6.35 -5.10
CA LEU A 64 -6.53 -5.61 -5.35
C LEU A 64 -6.27 -4.17 -5.86
N LEU A 65 -5.03 -3.69 -5.79
CA LEU A 65 -4.65 -2.40 -6.38
C LEU A 65 -4.48 -2.51 -7.90
N ALA A 66 -5.30 -1.76 -8.63
CA ALA A 66 -5.35 -1.80 -10.09
C ALA A 66 -4.05 -1.30 -10.77
N ASN A 67 -3.22 -0.51 -10.07
CA ASN A 67 -1.95 0.01 -10.57
C ASN A 67 -0.89 -0.05 -9.48
N ARG A 68 -0.16 -1.16 -9.39
CA ARG A 68 0.95 -1.27 -8.44
C ARG A 68 2.08 -0.33 -8.86
N VAL A 69 2.56 0.44 -7.90
CA VAL A 69 3.76 1.28 -8.02
C VAL A 69 4.86 0.70 -7.14
N THR A 70 6.10 0.83 -7.57
CA THR A 70 7.29 0.40 -6.82
C THR A 70 8.23 1.59 -6.64
N LEU A 71 9.08 1.55 -5.62
CA LEU A 71 10.09 2.60 -5.43
C LEU A 71 11.03 2.67 -6.63
N SER A 72 11.41 1.54 -7.22
CA SER A 72 12.22 1.52 -8.44
C SER A 72 11.51 2.20 -9.63
N GLY A 73 10.21 1.99 -9.79
CA GLY A 73 9.42 2.61 -10.85
C GLY A 73 9.29 4.12 -10.66
N LEU A 74 9.09 4.58 -9.42
CA LEU A 74 9.01 6.00 -9.11
C LEU A 74 10.39 6.69 -9.16
N ARG A 75 11.46 5.98 -8.77
CA ARG A 75 12.85 6.46 -8.85
C ARG A 75 13.25 6.84 -10.27
N SER A 76 12.81 6.10 -11.29
CA SER A 76 13.12 6.45 -12.68
C SER A 76 12.36 7.66 -13.21
N GLN A 77 11.30 8.09 -12.52
CA GLN A 77 10.41 9.19 -12.94
C GLN A 77 10.60 10.47 -12.10
N HIS A 78 11.15 10.35 -10.90
CA HIS A 78 11.27 11.44 -9.94
C HIS A 78 12.69 11.55 -9.39
N ILE A 79 13.41 12.57 -9.86
CA ILE A 79 14.84 12.79 -9.55
C ILE A 79 15.05 12.95 -8.05
N GLU A 80 14.16 13.66 -7.35
CA GLU A 80 14.29 13.91 -5.91
C GLU A 80 14.13 12.62 -5.09
N LEU A 81 13.28 11.68 -5.55
CA LEU A 81 13.18 10.36 -4.93
C LEU A 81 14.45 9.55 -5.23
N ALA A 82 14.99 9.64 -6.45
CA ALA A 82 16.24 8.97 -6.81
C ALA A 82 17.40 9.41 -5.92
N GLU A 83 17.62 10.71 -5.78
CA GLU A 83 18.68 11.26 -4.92
C GLU A 83 18.51 10.84 -3.46
N ALA A 84 17.27 10.86 -2.94
CA ALA A 84 17.00 10.43 -1.58
C ALA A 84 17.30 8.94 -1.36
N MET A 85 17.02 8.10 -2.36
CA MET A 85 17.29 6.67 -2.36
C MET A 85 18.78 6.37 -2.50
N ASP A 86 19.51 7.11 -3.34
CA ASP A 86 20.98 7.00 -3.48
C ASP A 86 21.66 7.26 -2.13
N VAL A 87 21.24 8.32 -1.42
CA VAL A 87 21.76 8.64 -0.08
C VAL A 87 21.44 7.53 0.93
N LEU A 88 20.27 6.90 0.84
CA LEU A 88 19.88 5.78 1.70
C LEU A 88 20.75 4.55 1.41
N GLU A 89 20.91 4.18 0.14
CA GLU A 89 21.71 3.03 -0.30
C GLU A 89 23.18 3.18 0.11
N ASP A 90 23.77 4.36 -0.12
CA ASP A 90 25.15 4.65 0.30
C ASP A 90 25.30 4.60 1.82
N SER A 91 24.30 5.09 2.56
CA SER A 91 24.29 5.01 4.01
C SER A 91 24.19 3.57 4.51
N LEU A 92 23.42 2.71 3.84
CA LEU A 92 23.29 1.30 4.20
C LEU A 92 24.61 0.55 3.93
N LYS A 93 25.23 0.75 2.76
CA LYS A 93 26.55 0.18 2.42
C LYS A 93 27.63 0.56 3.44
N ARG A 94 27.64 1.82 3.90
CA ARG A 94 28.56 2.24 4.97
C ARG A 94 28.28 1.53 6.29
N ARG A 95 27.01 1.30 6.62
CA ARG A 95 26.62 0.59 7.85
C ARG A 95 26.93 -0.89 7.85
N GLU A 96 27.08 -1.52 6.68
CA GLU A 96 27.60 -2.89 6.57
C GLU A 96 29.01 -3.00 7.13
N HIS A 97 29.82 -1.95 7.01
CA HIS A 97 31.20 -1.90 7.51
C HIS A 97 31.34 -1.15 8.84
N ASP A 98 30.42 -0.23 9.15
CA ASP A 98 30.41 0.57 10.38
C ASP A 98 28.97 0.76 10.89
N LEU A 99 28.54 -0.10 11.81
CA LEU A 99 27.19 -0.03 12.39
C LEU A 99 26.89 1.28 13.15
N SER A 100 27.94 2.00 13.59
CA SER A 100 27.82 3.28 14.28
C SER A 100 27.53 4.45 13.32
N TYR A 101 27.76 4.24 12.03
CA TYR A 101 27.44 5.23 11.01
C TYR A 101 25.93 5.55 11.03
N PRO A 102 25.54 6.83 11.09
CA PRO A 102 24.13 7.21 11.18
C PRO A 102 23.39 6.86 9.88
N LEU A 103 22.18 6.32 10.01
CA LEU A 103 21.32 6.06 8.84
C LEU A 103 20.83 7.40 8.25
N LYS A 104 21.19 7.65 7.00
CA LYS A 104 20.78 8.82 6.20
C LYS A 104 19.82 8.39 5.08
N GLY A 105 19.19 9.35 4.41
CA GLY A 105 18.34 9.12 3.24
C GLY A 105 16.93 8.60 3.54
N TYR A 106 16.74 7.75 4.56
CA TYR A 106 15.43 7.15 4.88
C TYR A 106 14.33 8.21 5.10
N GLY A 107 14.61 9.24 5.89
CA GLY A 107 13.66 10.33 6.11
C GLY A 107 13.39 11.19 4.87
N LEU A 108 14.39 11.31 3.97
CA LEU A 108 14.25 12.02 2.70
C LEU A 108 13.33 11.23 1.76
N ALA A 109 13.57 9.93 1.60
CA ALA A 109 12.75 9.05 0.77
C ALA A 109 11.30 9.00 1.27
N LEU A 110 11.10 8.90 2.59
CA LEU A 110 9.79 8.99 3.23
C LEU A 110 9.09 10.32 2.90
N GLY A 111 9.82 11.43 2.98
CA GLY A 111 9.32 12.76 2.63
C GLY A 111 8.91 12.87 1.17
N CYS A 112 9.73 12.35 0.24
CA CYS A 112 9.43 12.33 -1.19
C CYS A 112 8.18 11.51 -1.48
N VAL A 113 8.06 10.29 -0.96
CA VAL A 113 6.85 9.45 -1.14
C VAL A 113 5.60 10.18 -0.62
N ARG A 114 5.69 10.85 0.54
CA ARG A 114 4.56 11.64 1.07
C ARG A 114 4.22 12.84 0.20
N LYS A 115 5.21 13.50 -0.40
CA LYS A 115 4.97 14.60 -1.36
C LYS A 115 4.31 14.11 -2.64
N LEU A 116 4.74 12.97 -3.18
CA LEU A 116 4.10 12.35 -4.35
C LEU A 116 2.62 12.07 -4.08
N GLN A 117 2.28 11.59 -2.88
CA GLN A 117 0.88 11.42 -2.48
C GLN A 117 0.14 12.76 -2.43
N ASN A 118 0.73 13.79 -1.82
CA ASN A 118 0.10 15.12 -1.73
C ASN A 118 -0.11 15.77 -3.11
N PHE A 119 0.70 15.41 -4.11
CA PHE A 119 0.53 15.85 -5.49
C PHE A 119 -0.49 14.99 -6.28
N GLY A 120 -1.07 13.96 -5.67
CA GLY A 120 -2.00 13.05 -6.32
C GLY A 120 -1.34 12.10 -7.32
N ILE A 121 0.00 11.97 -7.29
CA ILE A 121 0.74 11.05 -8.16
C ILE A 121 0.53 9.61 -7.71
N ILE A 122 0.37 9.40 -6.39
CA ILE A 122 0.07 8.10 -5.80
C ILE A 122 -1.09 8.22 -4.80
N SER A 123 -1.86 7.14 -4.65
CA SER A 123 -2.93 7.02 -3.64
C SER A 123 -2.39 6.73 -2.24
N ALA A 124 -3.25 6.83 -1.22
CA ALA A 124 -2.90 6.46 0.15
C ALA A 124 -2.51 4.97 0.27
N ALA A 125 -3.24 4.09 -0.43
CA ALA A 125 -2.94 2.67 -0.50
C ALA A 125 -1.56 2.39 -1.14
N GLN A 126 -1.28 3.05 -2.26
CA GLN A 126 0.01 2.96 -2.93
C GLN A 126 1.16 3.46 -2.03
N ARG A 127 0.94 4.55 -1.29
CA ARG A 127 1.90 5.01 -0.28
C ARG A 127 2.22 3.90 0.72
N GLU A 128 1.22 3.26 1.31
CA GLU A 128 1.46 2.20 2.32
C GLU A 128 2.34 1.08 1.79
N LEU A 129 2.14 0.65 0.53
CA LEU A 129 3.02 -0.33 -0.11
C LEU A 129 4.45 0.16 -0.27
N LEU A 130 4.64 1.40 -0.71
CA LEU A 130 5.97 2.01 -0.88
C LEU A 130 6.67 2.19 0.47
N LEU A 131 5.93 2.49 1.54
CA LEU A 131 6.48 2.55 2.90
C LEU A 131 6.95 1.18 3.36
N SER A 132 6.17 0.13 3.11
CA SER A 132 6.56 -1.25 3.38
C SER A 132 7.81 -1.66 2.59
N GLU A 133 7.92 -1.25 1.32
CA GLU A 133 9.12 -1.45 0.51
C GLU A 133 10.34 -0.72 1.10
N LEU A 134 10.18 0.54 1.51
CA LEU A 134 11.25 1.34 2.12
C LEU A 134 11.72 0.74 3.46
N VAL A 135 10.80 0.19 4.27
CA VAL A 135 11.13 -0.52 5.50
C VAL A 135 11.94 -1.78 5.23
N ARG A 136 11.60 -2.54 4.18
CA ARG A 136 12.38 -3.73 3.75
C ARG A 136 13.79 -3.33 3.33
N ILE A 137 13.94 -2.25 2.55
CA ILE A 137 15.25 -1.70 2.17
C ILE A 137 16.07 -1.34 3.40
N LYS A 138 15.46 -0.62 4.35
CA LYS A 138 16.13 -0.24 5.61
C LYS A 138 16.59 -1.46 6.44
N ARG A 139 15.87 -2.57 6.38
CA ARG A 139 16.22 -3.82 7.08
C ARG A 139 17.26 -4.66 6.34
N GLY A 140 17.55 -4.35 5.07
CA GLY A 140 18.41 -5.18 4.22
C GLY A 140 17.71 -6.41 3.67
N ASP A 141 16.37 -6.43 3.67
CA ASP A 141 15.56 -7.56 3.20
C ASP A 141 15.39 -7.58 1.67
N VAL A 142 15.92 -6.58 0.95
CA VAL A 142 15.90 -6.53 -0.52
C VAL A 142 17.04 -7.38 -1.05
N ARG A 143 16.75 -8.67 -1.26
CA ARG A 143 17.46 -9.49 -2.23
C ARG A 143 16.67 -9.45 -3.53
N ASP A 144 17.34 -9.00 -4.57
CA ASP A 144 16.82 -8.87 -5.93
C ASP A 144 16.07 -10.14 -6.37
N ASN A 145 14.90 -9.93 -6.98
CA ASN A 145 14.31 -10.83 -7.96
C ASN A 145 14.03 -10.01 -9.22
#